data_AF-A0A6G1X0W3-F1
#
_entry.id   AF-A0A6G1X0W3-F1
#
_cell.length_a   1.000
_cell.length_b   1.000
_cell.length_c   1.000
_cell.angle_alpha   90.00
_cell.angle_beta   90.00
_cell.angle_gamma   90.00
#
_symmetry.space_group_name_H-M   'P 1'
#
loop_
_entity.id
_entity.type
_entity.pdbx_description
1 polymer ?
#
loop_
_entity_poly.entity_id
_entity_poly.type
_entity_poly.pdbx_seq_one_letter_code
_entity_poly.pdbx_strand_id
1 'polypeptide(L)'
;MSLREKRVKYQITRDAPPAMEWRKYEQLIWGKWNKLLSSSTDEREFQKFLEQHPSLLPGAFGRLGGSGHTPFPSAVITKPLLPGIRTQVPDFLWIATDSDTTYPTLIELESPAKLWFTRNGQPSAKLTKARNQLNDWKVWFSENKSTFKESYHLPSILRRRFLRPHYVLVYGRREEASRTENITKKRSQLKRADEDLMTYDRLAPDRKYRNLMVVKVTPEGYDAAAVPPTLKLGPRLVKHHPIIANKDRAVANNPYISKERKKFLIERFPYWDKWARNGARYRFSPRDEE
;
A
#
# COMPACT_ATOMS: atom_id res chain seq x y z
N MET A 1 -42.59 -6.91 19.97
CA MET A 1 -41.40 -7.62 20.53
C MET A 1 -40.14 -7.14 19.83
N SER A 2 -39.33 -6.32 20.50
CA SER A 2 -38.08 -5.77 19.95
C SER A 2 -37.02 -6.87 19.85
N LEU A 3 -36.63 -7.23 18.63
CA LEU A 3 -35.42 -7.99 18.35
C LEU A 3 -34.22 -7.11 18.74
N ARG A 4 -33.82 -7.13 20.01
CA ARG A 4 -32.49 -6.66 20.44
C ARG A 4 -31.46 -7.51 19.71
N GLU A 5 -30.96 -6.98 18.59
CA GLU A 5 -29.88 -7.57 17.80
C GLU A 5 -28.73 -7.99 18.73
N LYS A 6 -28.40 -9.29 18.75
CA LYS A 6 -27.31 -9.84 19.56
C LYS A 6 -25.99 -9.16 19.17
N ARG A 7 -25.52 -8.24 20.01
CA ARG A 7 -24.20 -7.58 19.90
C ARG A 7 -23.10 -8.62 20.15
N VAL A 8 -22.27 -8.92 19.15
CA VAL A 8 -21.12 -9.83 19.32
C VAL A 8 -19.99 -9.09 20.05
N LYS A 9 -19.75 -9.45 21.32
CA LYS A 9 -18.60 -8.96 22.11
C LYS A 9 -17.29 -9.49 21.51
N TYR A 10 -16.25 -8.65 21.43
CA TYR A 10 -14.87 -9.11 21.21
C TYR A 10 -14.13 -9.24 22.54
N GLN A 11 -13.01 -9.95 22.51
CA GLN A 11 -12.08 -10.15 23.62
C GLN A 11 -10.71 -9.63 23.17
N ILE A 12 -10.04 -8.91 24.05
CA ILE A 12 -8.65 -8.48 23.87
C ILE A 12 -7.77 -9.31 24.80
N THR A 13 -6.64 -9.76 24.30
CA THR A 13 -5.63 -10.47 25.09
C THR A 13 -4.77 -9.43 25.81
N ARG A 14 -4.95 -9.29 27.13
CA ARG A 14 -4.34 -8.19 27.90
C ARG A 14 -2.80 -8.23 27.93
N ASP A 15 -2.23 -9.43 27.91
CA ASP A 15 -0.79 -9.67 27.98
C ASP A 15 -0.27 -10.34 26.70
N ALA A 16 -0.77 -9.92 25.53
CA ALA A 16 -0.27 -10.40 24.25
C ALA A 16 1.23 -10.08 24.12
N PRO A 17 2.05 -11.00 23.56
CA PRO A 17 3.42 -10.67 23.17
C PRO A 17 3.41 -9.40 22.32
N PRO A 18 4.21 -8.37 22.61
CA PRO A 18 4.04 -7.06 21.97
C PRO A 18 4.44 -7.08 20.49
N ALA A 19 3.77 -6.25 19.68
CA ALA A 19 4.26 -5.91 18.34
C ALA A 19 5.58 -5.12 18.45
N MET A 20 6.38 -5.10 17.37
CA MET A 20 7.56 -4.23 17.33
C MET A 20 7.14 -2.76 17.49
N GLU A 21 7.82 -2.04 18.36
CA GLU A 21 7.59 -0.59 18.52
C GLU A 21 7.87 0.17 17.24
N TRP A 22 7.00 1.13 16.89
CA TRP A 22 7.10 1.87 15.63
C TRP A 22 8.46 2.55 15.47
N ARG A 23 8.95 3.23 16.50
CA ARG A 23 10.24 3.94 16.44
C ARG A 23 11.41 3.00 16.14
N LYS A 24 11.38 1.79 16.72
CA LYS A 24 12.39 0.76 16.47
C LYS A 24 12.33 0.26 15.02
N TYR A 25 11.12 0.01 14.51
CA TYR A 25 10.90 -0.38 13.12
C TYR A 25 11.34 0.72 12.15
N GLU A 26 10.90 1.97 12.39
CA GLU A 26 11.23 3.14 11.58
C GLU A 26 12.74 3.35 11.46
N GLN A 27 13.47 3.34 12.58
CA GLN A 27 14.92 3.48 12.58
C GLN A 27 15.60 2.35 11.79
N LEU A 28 15.18 1.11 12.02
CA LEU A 28 15.73 -0.08 11.33
C LEU A 28 15.53 0.01 9.82
N ILE A 29 14.29 0.27 9.39
CA ILE A 29 13.94 0.31 7.97
C ILE A 29 14.52 1.53 7.29
N TRP A 30 14.56 2.68 7.96
CA TRP A 30 15.19 3.87 7.42
C TRP A 30 16.69 3.66 7.17
N GLY A 31 17.41 3.04 8.11
CA GLY A 31 18.81 2.68 7.92
C GLY A 31 19.02 1.73 6.73
N LYS A 32 18.19 0.69 6.62
CA LYS A 32 18.25 -0.26 5.50
C LYS A 32 17.91 0.38 4.15
N TRP A 33 16.91 1.25 4.12
CA TRP A 33 16.51 1.98 2.92
C TRP A 33 17.65 2.88 2.43
N ASN A 34 18.24 3.69 3.29
CA ASN A 34 19.36 4.56 2.91
C ASN A 34 20.57 3.77 2.43
N LYS A 35 20.86 2.61 3.04
CA LYS A 35 21.91 1.72 2.55
C LYS A 35 21.59 1.20 1.13
N LEU A 36 20.36 0.75 0.89
CA LEU A 36 19.94 0.29 -0.45
C LEU A 36 20.04 1.41 -1.49
N LEU A 37 19.60 2.62 -1.13
CA LEU A 37 19.67 3.80 -2.00
C LEU A 37 21.09 4.18 -2.40
N SER A 38 22.09 3.92 -1.54
CA SER A 38 23.49 4.24 -1.81
C SER A 38 24.25 3.08 -2.47
N SER A 39 23.78 1.84 -2.34
CA SER A 39 24.51 0.65 -2.81
C SER A 39 23.94 0.00 -4.05
N SER A 40 22.72 0.35 -4.50
CA SER A 40 22.06 -0.35 -5.61
C SER A 40 21.37 0.58 -6.59
N THR A 41 21.33 0.14 -7.85
CA THR A 41 20.52 0.73 -8.92
C THR A 41 19.57 -0.27 -9.58
N ASP A 42 19.54 -1.51 -9.09
CA ASP A 42 18.64 -2.55 -9.59
C ASP A 42 17.24 -2.38 -8.99
N GLU A 43 16.31 -1.99 -9.84
CA GLU A 43 14.89 -1.83 -9.53
C GLU A 43 14.27 -3.06 -8.84
N ARG A 44 14.75 -4.27 -9.16
CA ARG A 44 14.26 -5.52 -8.53
C ARG A 44 14.56 -5.57 -7.04
N GLU A 45 15.69 -5.02 -6.61
CA GLU A 45 16.04 -4.95 -5.19
C GLU A 45 15.14 -3.97 -4.44
N PHE A 46 14.82 -2.83 -5.07
CA PHE A 46 13.86 -1.86 -4.52
C PHE A 46 12.45 -2.43 -4.43
N GLN A 47 11.97 -3.11 -5.49
CA GLN A 47 10.70 -3.81 -5.50
C GLN A 47 10.62 -4.80 -4.32
N LYS A 48 11.60 -5.69 -4.21
CA LYS A 48 11.65 -6.71 -3.15
C LYS A 48 11.67 -6.08 -1.76
N PHE A 49 12.36 -4.96 -1.58
CA PHE A 49 12.40 -4.25 -0.31
C PHE A 49 11.03 -3.64 0.04
N LEU A 50 10.38 -2.97 -0.91
CA LEU A 50 9.07 -2.32 -0.72
C LEU A 50 7.94 -3.34 -0.54
N GLU A 51 8.05 -4.53 -1.14
CA GLU A 51 7.16 -5.67 -0.91
C GLU A 51 7.21 -6.23 0.53
N GLN A 52 8.25 -5.89 1.30
CA GLN A 52 8.36 -6.26 2.71
C GLN A 52 8.05 -5.08 3.65
N HIS A 53 8.17 -3.85 3.14
CA HIS A 53 8.11 -2.62 3.93
C HIS A 53 7.19 -1.58 3.29
N PRO A 54 5.86 -1.85 3.22
CA PRO A 54 4.91 -0.98 2.53
C PRO A 54 4.73 0.39 3.20
N SER A 55 5.28 0.58 4.40
CA SER A 55 5.32 1.87 5.09
C SER A 55 6.10 2.96 4.35
N LEU A 56 6.96 2.58 3.40
CA LEU A 56 7.70 3.51 2.55
C LEU A 56 6.90 3.95 1.31
N LEU A 57 5.86 3.21 0.94
CA LEU A 57 5.08 3.49 -0.27
C LEU A 57 4.16 4.70 -0.04
N PRO A 58 4.08 5.63 -1.00
CA PRO A 58 3.17 6.77 -0.91
C PRO A 58 1.72 6.36 -1.21
N GLY A 59 0.77 7.20 -0.82
CA GLY A 59 -0.58 7.21 -1.41
C GLY A 59 -1.67 6.38 -0.72
N ALA A 60 -1.38 5.61 0.34
CA ALA A 60 -2.39 4.76 0.99
C ALA A 60 -3.58 5.54 1.58
N PHE A 61 -3.35 6.78 2.00
CA PHE A 61 -4.35 7.63 2.67
C PHE A 61 -4.75 8.85 1.83
N GLY A 62 -4.65 8.79 0.50
CA GLY A 62 -5.14 9.85 -0.40
C GLY A 62 -4.28 11.13 -0.48
N ARG A 63 -4.70 12.04 -1.36
CA ARG A 63 -3.92 13.23 -1.82
C ARG A 63 -4.19 14.52 -1.03
N LEU A 64 -5.42 14.71 -0.52
CA LEU A 64 -5.87 15.96 0.11
C LEU A 64 -5.98 15.76 1.63
N GLY A 65 -4.92 16.10 2.38
CA GLY A 65 -4.96 16.16 3.84
C GLY A 65 -4.92 14.81 4.58
N GLY A 66 -4.84 13.68 3.87
CA GLY A 66 -4.83 12.35 4.45
C GLY A 66 -6.23 11.93 4.90
N SER A 67 -6.86 11.03 4.14
CA SER A 67 -8.08 10.34 4.57
C SER A 67 -7.82 9.59 5.88
N GLY A 68 -8.76 9.70 6.82
CA GLY A 68 -8.78 8.86 8.02
C GLY A 68 -9.17 7.40 7.73
N HIS A 69 -9.60 7.10 6.49
CA HIS A 69 -9.97 5.75 6.08
C HIS A 69 -8.75 4.95 5.67
N THR A 70 -8.61 3.77 6.28
CA THR A 70 -7.65 2.75 5.84
C THR A 70 -7.95 2.35 4.40
N PRO A 71 -6.92 2.18 3.53
CA PRO A 71 -7.14 1.66 2.18
C PRO A 71 -7.84 0.29 2.25
N PHE A 72 -8.58 -0.08 1.21
CA PHE A 72 -9.10 -1.43 1.06
C PHE A 72 -8.02 -2.33 0.42
N PRO A 73 -7.81 -3.59 0.85
CA PRO A 73 -8.42 -4.31 1.98
C PRO A 73 -7.60 -4.20 3.29
N SER A 74 -7.06 -3.02 3.59
CA SER A 74 -6.04 -2.78 4.64
C SER A 74 -4.64 -3.33 4.29
N ALA A 75 -4.34 -3.31 2.99
CA ALA A 75 -3.06 -3.74 2.44
C ALA A 75 -2.75 -2.98 1.14
N VAL A 76 -1.47 -3.00 0.73
CA VAL A 76 -1.06 -2.69 -0.65
C VAL A 76 -1.07 -3.96 -1.46
N ILE A 77 -1.49 -3.86 -2.71
CA ILE A 77 -1.43 -4.97 -3.66
C ILE A 77 -0.12 -4.85 -4.44
N THR A 78 0.74 -5.86 -4.38
CA THR A 78 1.94 -5.95 -5.21
C THR A 78 1.65 -6.61 -6.55
N LYS A 79 2.29 -6.11 -7.61
CA LYS A 79 2.12 -6.56 -9.00
C LYS A 79 0.64 -6.75 -9.40
N PRO A 80 -0.23 -5.74 -9.15
CA PRO A 80 -1.63 -5.77 -9.57
C PRO A 80 -1.78 -6.07 -11.07
N LEU A 81 -2.83 -6.79 -11.44
CA LEU A 81 -3.16 -7.03 -12.85
C LEU A 81 -4.21 -6.04 -13.33
N LEU A 82 -3.96 -5.39 -14.47
CA LEU A 82 -4.95 -4.65 -15.24
C LEU A 82 -5.23 -5.44 -16.52
N PRO A 83 -6.25 -6.33 -16.51
CA PRO A 83 -6.54 -7.20 -17.63
C PRO A 83 -7.08 -6.42 -18.83
N GLY A 84 -6.66 -6.79 -20.04
CA GLY A 84 -7.08 -6.17 -21.30
C GLY A 84 -6.34 -6.83 -22.46
N ILE A 85 -6.42 -6.23 -23.67
CA ILE A 85 -5.71 -6.75 -24.87
C ILE A 85 -4.23 -6.99 -24.58
N ARG A 86 -3.60 -6.04 -23.88
CA ARG A 86 -2.30 -6.21 -23.25
C ARG A 86 -2.46 -6.04 -21.75
N THR A 87 -2.22 -7.11 -21.01
CA THR A 87 -2.23 -7.05 -19.54
C THR A 87 -1.13 -6.12 -19.07
N GLN A 88 -1.49 -5.13 -18.28
CA GLN A 88 -0.55 -4.19 -17.67
C GLN A 88 -0.35 -4.56 -16.20
N VAL A 89 0.88 -4.44 -15.72
CA VAL A 89 1.26 -4.85 -14.36
C VAL A 89 2.04 -3.73 -13.68
N PRO A 90 1.35 -2.78 -13.02
CA PRO A 90 2.00 -1.82 -12.13
C PRO A 90 2.79 -2.52 -11.03
N ASP A 91 3.74 -1.82 -10.41
CA ASP A 91 4.49 -2.38 -9.28
C ASP A 91 3.64 -2.53 -8.02
N PHE A 92 2.83 -1.51 -7.70
CA PHE A 92 1.93 -1.52 -6.57
C PHE A 92 0.60 -0.83 -6.85
N LEU A 93 -0.41 -1.17 -6.05
CA LEU A 93 -1.71 -0.53 -6.02
C LEU A 93 -2.20 -0.38 -4.59
N TRP A 94 -2.53 0.86 -4.21
CA TRP A 94 -3.42 1.11 -3.08
C TRP A 94 -4.85 1.32 -3.58
N ILE A 95 -5.82 0.82 -2.84
CA ILE A 95 -7.23 1.21 -3.04
C ILE A 95 -7.58 2.15 -1.89
N ALA A 96 -7.07 3.38 -1.98
CA ALA A 96 -7.35 4.43 -1.01
C ALA A 96 -8.82 4.86 -1.11
N THR A 97 -9.41 5.31 0.00
CA THR A 97 -10.83 5.69 0.02
C THR A 97 -11.04 6.90 0.92
N ASP A 98 -12.13 7.63 0.67
CA ASP A 98 -12.71 8.58 1.63
C ASP A 98 -14.21 8.30 1.77
N SER A 99 -15.04 9.30 2.03
CA SER A 99 -16.49 9.12 2.21
C SER A 99 -17.23 8.78 0.91
N ASP A 100 -16.82 9.36 -0.23
CA ASP A 100 -17.58 9.33 -1.49
C ASP A 100 -16.79 8.76 -2.68
N THR A 101 -15.47 8.65 -2.54
CA THR A 101 -14.55 8.33 -3.62
C THR A 101 -13.62 7.18 -3.23
N THR A 102 -13.38 6.32 -4.22
CA THR A 102 -12.35 5.29 -4.23
C THR A 102 -11.23 5.76 -5.18
N TYR A 103 -10.00 5.77 -4.68
CA TYR A 103 -8.79 6.19 -5.38
C TYR A 103 -7.85 5.01 -5.59
N PRO A 104 -7.97 4.28 -6.71
CA PRO A 104 -6.92 3.36 -7.16
C PRO A 104 -5.63 4.17 -7.34
N THR A 105 -4.67 4.01 -6.45
CA THR A 105 -3.37 4.69 -6.52
C THR A 105 -2.33 3.70 -7.01
N LEU A 106 -2.02 3.79 -8.29
CA LEU A 106 -1.06 2.94 -8.98
C LEU A 106 0.34 3.52 -8.80
N ILE A 107 1.32 2.67 -8.55
CA ILE A 107 2.71 3.08 -8.36
C ILE A 107 3.56 2.28 -9.34
N GLU A 108 4.33 3.00 -10.15
CA GLU A 108 5.44 2.46 -10.95
C GLU A 108 6.76 2.86 -10.30
N LEU A 109 7.67 1.90 -10.20
CA LEU A 109 9.08 2.08 -9.90
C LEU A 109 9.85 2.03 -11.21
N GLU A 110 10.81 2.93 -11.33
CA GLU A 110 11.78 2.91 -12.41
C GLU A 110 13.18 2.98 -11.81
N SER A 111 14.18 2.31 -12.39
CA SER A 111 15.54 2.29 -11.81
C SER A 111 16.03 3.68 -11.33
N PRO A 112 16.62 3.79 -10.11
CA PRO A 112 17.15 5.04 -9.60
C PRO A 112 18.32 5.60 -10.43
N ALA A 113 18.98 4.78 -11.27
CA ALA A 113 20.02 5.27 -12.18
C ALA A 113 19.46 6.01 -13.40
N LYS A 114 18.14 5.99 -13.62
CA LYS A 114 17.54 6.70 -14.75
C LYS A 114 17.54 8.21 -14.51
N LEU A 115 18.05 8.93 -15.51
CA LEU A 115 18.14 10.39 -15.49
C LEU A 115 16.80 11.01 -15.85
N TRP A 116 16.39 12.03 -15.11
CA TRP A 116 15.21 12.84 -15.43
C TRP A 116 15.47 13.71 -16.66
N PHE A 117 16.67 14.28 -16.76
CA PHE A 117 17.02 15.21 -17.82
C PHE A 117 18.27 14.78 -18.59
N THR A 118 18.35 15.18 -19.85
CA THR A 118 19.56 15.12 -20.66
C THR A 118 20.57 16.17 -20.19
N ARG A 119 21.80 16.10 -20.69
CA ARG A 119 22.83 17.13 -20.43
C ARG A 119 22.35 18.54 -20.80
N ASN A 120 21.56 18.64 -21.87
CA ASN A 120 20.97 19.90 -22.36
C ASN A 120 19.72 20.35 -21.56
N GLY A 121 19.37 19.64 -20.48
CA GLY A 121 18.26 20.00 -19.60
C GLY A 121 16.88 19.77 -20.19
N GLN A 122 16.75 18.85 -21.14
CA GLN A 122 15.47 18.37 -21.68
C GLN A 122 15.05 17.08 -21.00
N PRO A 123 13.75 16.76 -20.83
CA PRO A 123 13.32 15.47 -20.30
C PRO A 123 13.95 14.30 -21.06
N SER A 124 14.40 13.27 -20.35
CA SER A 124 15.04 12.11 -20.98
C SER A 124 14.00 11.25 -21.73
N ALA A 125 14.44 10.56 -22.78
CA ALA A 125 13.58 9.61 -23.50
C ALA A 125 13.07 8.48 -22.59
N LYS A 126 13.89 8.06 -21.61
CA LYS A 126 13.50 7.07 -20.60
C LYS A 126 12.37 7.60 -19.71
N LEU A 127 12.41 8.88 -19.31
CA LEU A 127 11.33 9.48 -18.52
C LEU A 127 10.05 9.58 -19.35
N THR A 128 10.15 9.99 -20.63
CA THR A 128 9.00 10.00 -21.53
C THR A 128 8.36 8.62 -21.66
N LYS A 129 9.17 7.56 -21.81
CA LYS A 129 8.68 6.17 -21.85
C LYS A 129 7.95 5.77 -20.56
N ALA A 130 8.53 6.04 -19.39
CA ALA A 130 7.92 5.75 -18.10
C ALA A 130 6.56 6.47 -17.93
N ARG A 131 6.48 7.71 -18.39
CA ARG A 131 5.22 8.49 -18.36
C ARG A 131 4.17 7.97 -19.33
N ASN A 132 4.59 7.40 -20.46
CA ASN A 132 3.65 6.77 -21.38
C ASN A 132 2.99 5.53 -20.75
N GLN A 133 3.69 4.77 -19.90
CA GLN A 133 3.06 3.69 -19.12
C GLN A 133 1.92 4.22 -18.22
N LEU A 134 2.08 5.39 -17.58
CA LEU A 134 1.00 5.99 -16.80
C LEU A 134 -0.21 6.38 -17.68
N ASN A 135 0.05 6.86 -18.90
CA ASN A 135 -1.00 7.16 -19.87
C ASN A 135 -1.74 5.88 -20.31
N ASP A 136 -1.04 4.77 -20.49
CA ASP A 136 -1.65 3.48 -20.83
C ASP A 136 -2.61 3.01 -19.72
N TRP A 137 -2.31 3.30 -18.46
CA TRP A 137 -3.24 3.07 -17.35
C TRP A 137 -4.44 4.00 -17.36
N LYS A 138 -4.24 5.28 -17.72
CA LYS A 138 -5.35 6.25 -17.88
C LYS A 138 -6.36 5.79 -18.93
N VAL A 139 -5.86 5.34 -20.08
CA VAL A 139 -6.68 4.76 -21.15
C VAL A 139 -7.40 3.50 -20.65
N TRP A 140 -6.69 2.62 -19.94
CA TRP A 140 -7.32 1.43 -19.37
C TRP A 140 -8.48 1.79 -18.42
N PHE A 141 -8.28 2.74 -17.50
CA PHE A 141 -9.32 3.16 -16.56
C PHE A 141 -10.48 3.97 -17.16
N SER A 142 -10.33 4.56 -18.35
CA SER A 142 -11.49 5.18 -19.02
C SER A 142 -12.53 4.15 -19.44
N GLU A 143 -12.11 2.91 -19.69
CA GLU A 143 -12.96 1.85 -20.24
C GLU A 143 -13.26 0.74 -19.23
N ASN A 144 -12.36 0.49 -18.26
CA ASN A 144 -12.38 -0.74 -17.43
C ASN A 144 -12.74 -0.51 -15.95
N LYS A 145 -13.51 0.54 -15.63
CA LYS A 145 -13.87 0.86 -14.23
C LYS A 145 -14.67 -0.26 -13.55
N SER A 146 -15.61 -0.88 -14.26
CA SER A 146 -16.41 -1.99 -13.73
C SER A 146 -15.55 -3.24 -13.53
N THR A 147 -14.73 -3.58 -14.53
CA THR A 147 -13.74 -4.66 -14.46
C THR A 147 -12.84 -4.50 -13.24
N PHE A 148 -12.31 -3.29 -12.99
CA PHE A 148 -11.52 -3.01 -11.79
C PHE A 148 -12.29 -3.30 -10.49
N LYS A 149 -13.54 -2.84 -10.38
CA LYS A 149 -14.37 -3.05 -9.19
C LYS A 149 -14.63 -4.53 -8.91
N GLU A 150 -14.70 -5.35 -9.95
CA GLU A 150 -14.93 -6.79 -9.88
C GLU A 150 -13.65 -7.56 -9.58
N SER A 151 -12.60 -7.37 -10.39
CA SER A 151 -11.32 -8.09 -10.25
C SER A 151 -10.63 -7.81 -8.91
N TYR A 152 -10.90 -6.67 -8.28
CA TYR A 152 -10.38 -6.30 -6.97
C TYR A 152 -11.41 -6.44 -5.85
N HIS A 153 -12.46 -7.26 -6.03
CA HIS A 153 -13.37 -7.68 -4.96
C HIS A 153 -13.96 -6.54 -4.13
N LEU A 154 -14.19 -5.37 -4.74
CA LEU A 154 -14.66 -4.22 -3.98
C LEU A 154 -16.04 -4.51 -3.39
N PRO A 155 -16.26 -4.27 -2.08
CA PRO A 155 -17.57 -4.45 -1.48
C PRO A 155 -18.57 -3.46 -2.06
N SER A 156 -19.85 -3.80 -1.98
CA SER A 156 -20.97 -3.04 -2.58
C SER A 156 -20.92 -1.54 -2.31
N ILE A 157 -20.57 -1.14 -1.08
CA ILE A 157 -20.43 0.27 -0.69
C ILE A 157 -19.33 0.99 -1.49
N LEU A 158 -18.19 0.34 -1.73
CA LEU A 158 -17.09 0.92 -2.51
C LEU A 158 -17.38 0.89 -4.01
N ARG A 159 -18.15 -0.09 -4.50
CA ARG A 159 -18.57 -0.16 -5.91
C ARG A 159 -19.49 1.00 -6.30
N ARG A 160 -20.27 1.55 -5.37
CA ARG A 160 -21.17 2.70 -5.59
C ARG A 160 -20.45 4.05 -5.60
N ARG A 161 -19.22 4.11 -5.09
CA ARG A 161 -18.43 5.35 -5.02
C ARG A 161 -17.88 5.76 -6.38
N PHE A 162 -17.53 7.04 -6.48
CA PHE A 162 -16.75 7.53 -7.62
C PHE A 162 -15.40 6.82 -7.64
N LEU A 163 -14.92 6.53 -8.85
CA LEU A 163 -13.60 5.94 -9.05
C LEU A 163 -12.71 7.01 -9.68
N ARG A 164 -11.71 7.48 -8.95
CA ARG A 164 -10.73 8.49 -9.39
C ARG A 164 -9.32 7.93 -9.26
N PRO A 165 -8.80 7.26 -10.31
CA PRO A 165 -7.45 6.72 -10.29
C PRO A 165 -6.41 7.82 -10.10
N HIS A 166 -5.31 7.48 -9.44
CA HIS A 166 -4.14 8.32 -9.20
C HIS A 166 -2.89 7.53 -9.58
N TYR A 167 -1.89 8.21 -10.15
CA TYR A 167 -0.75 7.57 -10.77
C TYR A 167 0.56 8.12 -10.19
N VAL A 168 1.37 7.25 -9.62
CA VAL A 168 2.62 7.61 -8.98
C VAL A 168 3.77 7.00 -9.77
N LEU A 169 4.76 7.82 -10.10
CA LEU A 169 6.02 7.36 -10.68
C LEU A 169 7.16 7.68 -9.72
N VAL A 170 7.84 6.64 -9.25
CA VAL A 170 9.07 6.73 -8.45
C VAL A 170 10.26 6.50 -9.38
N TYR A 171 11.03 7.56 -9.64
CA TYR A 171 12.00 7.59 -10.73
C TYR A 171 13.27 8.33 -10.32
N GLY A 172 14.43 7.73 -10.59
CA GLY A 172 15.72 8.41 -10.45
C GLY A 172 16.06 8.85 -9.01
N ARG A 173 17.21 9.52 -8.86
CA ARG A 173 17.69 10.10 -7.60
C ARG A 173 17.50 11.63 -7.56
N ARG A 174 17.32 12.18 -6.36
CA ARG A 174 17.15 13.63 -6.11
C ARG A 174 18.35 14.44 -6.56
N GLU A 175 19.55 13.90 -6.38
CA GLU A 175 20.80 14.56 -6.73
C GLU A 175 20.80 15.05 -8.19
N GLU A 176 20.37 14.20 -9.13
CA GLU A 176 20.23 14.60 -10.53
C GLU A 176 18.97 15.43 -10.77
N ALA A 177 17.83 14.99 -10.21
CA ALA A 177 16.52 15.60 -10.43
C ALA A 177 16.37 17.02 -9.87
N SER A 178 17.33 17.49 -9.06
CA SER A 178 17.35 18.82 -8.44
C SER A 178 18.76 19.43 -8.44
N ARG A 179 19.62 19.02 -9.39
CA ARG A 179 21.02 19.48 -9.51
C ARG A 179 21.18 20.99 -9.72
N THR A 180 20.16 21.67 -10.23
CA THR A 180 20.11 23.14 -10.33
C THR A 180 18.69 23.64 -10.07
N GLU A 181 18.55 24.93 -9.76
CA GLU A 181 17.25 25.56 -9.56
C GLU A 181 16.38 25.49 -10.83
N ASN A 182 16.97 25.72 -12.02
CA ASN A 182 16.28 25.61 -13.29
C ASN A 182 15.75 24.18 -13.55
N ILE A 183 16.54 23.15 -13.26
CA ILE A 183 16.11 21.75 -13.37
C ILE A 183 14.97 21.45 -12.39
N THR A 184 15.06 21.96 -11.17
CA THR A 184 14.00 21.81 -10.15
C THR A 184 12.69 22.46 -10.62
N LYS A 185 12.75 23.69 -11.14
CA LYS A 185 11.60 24.39 -11.73
C LYS A 185 11.03 23.63 -12.93
N LYS A 186 11.87 23.16 -13.86
CA LYS A 186 11.41 22.33 -14.99
C LYS A 186 10.70 21.07 -14.51
N ARG A 187 11.26 20.36 -13.53
CA ARG A 187 10.67 19.15 -12.96
C ARG A 187 9.30 19.40 -12.34
N SER A 188 9.11 20.52 -11.63
CA SER A 188 7.81 20.86 -11.04
C SER A 188 6.71 21.05 -12.10
N GLN A 189 7.07 21.49 -13.31
CA GLN A 189 6.15 21.66 -14.44
C GLN A 189 5.83 20.35 -15.18
N LEU A 190 6.54 19.23 -14.90
CA LEU A 190 6.29 17.97 -15.59
C LEU A 190 5.01 17.26 -15.12
N LYS A 191 4.56 17.53 -13.89
CA LYS A 191 3.41 16.87 -13.29
C LYS A 191 2.12 17.21 -14.03
N ARG A 192 1.36 16.18 -14.44
CA ARG A 192 0.01 16.33 -15.01
C ARG A 192 -1.07 16.09 -13.97
N ALA A 193 -2.34 16.25 -14.38
CA ALA A 193 -3.49 15.87 -13.58
C ALA A 193 -3.39 14.40 -13.14
N ASP A 194 -3.73 14.18 -11.86
CA ASP A 194 -3.77 12.87 -11.20
C ASP A 194 -2.44 12.09 -11.21
N GLU A 195 -1.33 12.80 -11.42
CA GLU A 195 0.02 12.22 -11.37
C GLU A 195 0.81 12.76 -10.17
N ASP A 196 1.66 11.93 -9.58
CA ASP A 196 2.76 12.33 -8.72
C ASP A 196 4.07 11.74 -9.24
N LEU A 197 5.02 12.61 -9.60
CA LEU A 197 6.35 12.21 -10.02
C LEU A 197 7.32 12.50 -8.87
N MET A 198 8.02 11.49 -8.37
CA MET A 198 8.95 11.63 -7.25
C MET A 198 10.21 10.80 -7.41
N THR A 199 11.25 11.15 -6.67
CA THR A 199 12.48 10.36 -6.61
C THR A 199 12.40 9.37 -5.46
N TYR A 200 13.27 8.35 -5.48
CA TYR A 200 13.35 7.38 -4.38
C TYR A 200 13.67 8.04 -3.04
N ASP A 201 14.41 9.16 -3.04
CA ASP A 201 14.75 9.94 -1.85
C ASP A 201 13.55 10.58 -1.15
N ARG A 202 12.38 10.61 -1.80
CA ARG A 202 11.14 11.09 -1.16
C ARG A 202 10.49 10.02 -0.30
N LEU A 203 10.75 8.75 -0.56
CA LEU A 203 10.15 7.65 0.19
C LEU A 203 10.75 7.60 1.59
N ALA A 204 9.89 7.55 2.61
CA ALA A 204 10.25 7.44 4.01
C ALA A 204 9.17 6.66 4.77
N PRO A 205 9.51 5.92 5.86
CA PRO A 205 8.52 5.20 6.65
C PRO A 205 7.47 6.16 7.23
N ASP A 206 6.19 5.86 7.03
CA ASP A 206 5.08 6.61 7.62
C ASP A 206 4.30 5.76 8.63
N ARG A 207 4.19 6.27 9.87
CA ARG A 207 3.52 5.60 10.99
C ARG A 207 2.06 5.26 10.74
N LYS A 208 1.38 5.97 9.83
CA LYS A 208 0.00 5.66 9.44
C LYS A 208 -0.11 4.26 8.81
N TYR A 209 0.99 3.75 8.24
CA TYR A 209 1.05 2.51 7.48
C TYR A 209 1.48 1.32 8.33
N ARG A 210 1.75 1.52 9.62
CA ARG A 210 2.33 0.51 10.54
C ARG A 210 1.58 -0.83 10.62
N ASN A 211 0.29 -0.85 10.26
CA ASN A 211 -0.53 -2.06 10.30
C ASN A 211 -0.92 -2.57 8.90
N LEU A 212 -0.39 -1.98 7.82
CA LEU A 212 -0.76 -2.34 6.46
C LEU A 212 0.09 -3.51 5.96
N MET A 213 -0.58 -4.54 5.44
CA MET A 213 0.07 -5.70 4.83
C MET A 213 0.44 -5.44 3.37
N VAL A 214 1.21 -6.36 2.79
CA VAL A 214 1.37 -6.51 1.34
C VAL A 214 0.62 -7.76 0.92
N VAL A 215 -0.20 -7.66 -0.12
CA VAL A 215 -1.00 -8.77 -0.65
C VAL A 215 -0.82 -8.93 -2.15
N LYS A 216 -1.15 -10.12 -2.65
CA LYS A 216 -1.43 -10.37 -4.07
C LYS A 216 -2.93 -10.58 -4.24
N VAL A 217 -3.49 -10.07 -5.33
CA VAL A 217 -4.90 -10.34 -5.67
C VAL A 217 -5.03 -11.76 -6.23
N THR A 218 -6.08 -12.46 -5.85
CA THR A 218 -6.44 -13.81 -6.35
C THR A 218 -7.91 -13.83 -6.78
N PRO A 219 -8.36 -14.85 -7.52
CA PRO A 219 -9.78 -15.01 -7.85
C PRO A 219 -10.69 -15.09 -6.62
N GLU A 220 -10.20 -15.61 -5.49
CA GLU A 220 -10.95 -15.80 -4.24
C GLU A 220 -10.86 -14.60 -3.27
N GLY A 221 -10.00 -13.62 -3.56
CA GLY A 221 -9.77 -12.47 -2.70
C GLY A 221 -8.32 -12.00 -2.78
N TYR A 222 -7.58 -12.21 -1.68
CA TYR A 222 -6.20 -11.78 -1.56
C TYR A 222 -5.36 -12.80 -0.80
N ASP A 223 -4.09 -12.91 -1.18
CA ASP A 223 -3.08 -13.66 -0.45
C ASP A 223 -2.08 -12.71 0.23
N ALA A 224 -1.84 -12.91 1.52
CA ALA A 224 -0.80 -12.18 2.23
C ALA A 224 0.60 -12.54 1.68
N ALA A 225 1.28 -11.54 1.13
CA ALA A 225 2.67 -11.64 0.68
C ALA A 225 3.66 -11.25 1.78
N ALA A 226 3.32 -10.22 2.57
CA ALA A 226 4.10 -9.81 3.73
C ALA A 226 3.22 -9.17 4.81
N VAL A 227 3.63 -9.33 6.06
CA VAL A 227 3.00 -8.73 7.24
C VAL A 227 4.05 -7.89 7.97
N PRO A 228 3.78 -6.62 8.33
CA PRO A 228 4.77 -5.81 9.03
C PRO A 228 4.96 -6.29 10.47
N PRO A 229 6.16 -6.19 11.06
CA PRO A 229 6.40 -6.61 12.45
C PRO A 229 5.72 -5.71 13.49
N THR A 230 5.23 -4.56 13.04
CA THR A 230 4.43 -3.61 13.80
C THR A 230 2.93 -3.95 13.79
N LEU A 231 2.49 -5.01 13.09
CA LEU A 231 1.08 -5.38 12.97
C LEU A 231 0.47 -5.64 14.35
N LYS A 232 -0.56 -4.86 14.66
CA LYS A 232 -1.49 -5.09 15.76
C LYS A 232 -2.80 -5.68 15.26
N LEU A 233 -3.49 -6.40 16.14
CA LEU A 233 -4.85 -6.88 15.90
C LEU A 233 -5.83 -6.10 16.77
N GLY A 234 -7.09 -6.04 16.36
CA GLY A 234 -8.11 -5.30 17.07
C GLY A 234 -9.30 -4.96 16.17
N PRO A 235 -10.46 -4.63 16.76
CA PRO A 235 -11.71 -4.48 16.05
C PRO A 235 -11.68 -3.43 14.93
N ARG A 236 -10.81 -2.40 15.04
CA ARG A 236 -10.63 -1.37 13.99
C ARG A 236 -9.76 -1.83 12.82
N LEU A 237 -8.82 -2.74 13.07
CA LEU A 237 -7.79 -3.12 12.13
C LEU A 237 -8.22 -4.32 11.28
N VAL A 238 -8.98 -5.25 11.86
CA VAL A 238 -9.25 -6.55 11.24
C VAL A 238 -10.44 -6.57 10.29
N LYS A 239 -11.11 -5.43 10.04
CA LYS A 239 -12.35 -5.36 9.27
C LYS A 239 -12.27 -6.09 7.92
N HIS A 240 -11.14 -5.99 7.24
CA HIS A 240 -10.90 -6.58 5.93
C HIS A 240 -9.94 -7.78 5.94
N HIS A 241 -9.46 -8.20 7.12
CA HIS A 241 -8.61 -9.39 7.23
C HIS A 241 -9.28 -10.72 6.79
N PRO A 242 -10.62 -10.92 6.90
CA PRO A 242 -11.24 -12.18 6.51
C PRO A 242 -11.11 -12.57 5.03
N ILE A 243 -10.86 -11.60 4.15
CA ILE A 243 -10.69 -11.80 2.70
C ILE A 243 -9.21 -11.90 2.30
N ILE A 244 -8.30 -11.91 3.28
CA ILE A 244 -6.86 -12.08 3.08
C ILE A 244 -6.47 -13.45 3.63
N ALA A 245 -6.12 -14.38 2.74
CA ALA A 245 -5.64 -15.71 3.07
C ALA A 245 -4.12 -15.72 3.35
N ASN A 246 -3.62 -16.86 3.84
CA ASN A 246 -2.18 -17.13 4.02
C ASN A 246 -1.41 -16.14 4.93
N LYS A 247 -2.12 -15.47 5.85
CA LYS A 247 -1.54 -14.51 6.81
C LYS A 247 -0.52 -15.18 7.75
N ASP A 248 -0.77 -16.42 8.12
CA ASP A 248 0.09 -17.27 8.92
C ASP A 248 1.45 -17.53 8.27
N ARG A 249 1.46 -17.90 6.98
CA ARG A 249 2.69 -18.06 6.19
C ARG A 249 3.48 -16.76 6.11
N ALA A 250 2.80 -15.64 5.86
CA ALA A 250 3.44 -14.32 5.80
C ALA A 250 4.07 -13.90 7.15
N VAL A 251 3.40 -14.21 8.27
CA VAL A 251 3.94 -14.00 9.62
C VAL A 251 5.15 -14.91 9.89
N ALA A 252 5.07 -16.19 9.52
CA ALA A 252 6.16 -17.16 9.72
C ALA A 252 7.45 -16.71 9.02
N ASN A 253 7.33 -16.16 7.80
CA ASN A 253 8.45 -15.72 6.97
C ASN A 253 9.06 -14.38 7.38
N ASN A 254 8.42 -13.59 8.24
CA ASN A 254 8.97 -12.28 8.62
C ASN A 254 10.11 -12.45 9.65
N PRO A 255 11.35 -12.00 9.38
CA PRO A 255 12.49 -12.18 10.28
C PRO A 255 12.48 -11.24 11.50
N TYR A 256 11.62 -10.22 11.51
CA TYR A 256 11.58 -9.19 12.55
C TYR A 256 10.46 -9.41 13.58
N ILE A 257 9.60 -10.41 13.37
CA ILE A 257 8.56 -10.79 14.34
C ILE A 257 9.17 -11.80 15.31
N SER A 258 9.09 -11.55 16.62
CA SER A 258 9.56 -12.49 17.64
C SER A 258 8.82 -13.82 17.57
N LYS A 259 9.43 -14.89 18.06
CA LYS A 259 8.84 -16.24 18.04
C LYS A 259 7.49 -16.28 18.77
N GLU A 260 7.41 -15.63 19.92
CA GLU A 260 6.22 -15.54 20.76
C GLU A 260 5.12 -14.76 20.04
N ARG A 261 5.48 -13.64 19.39
CA ARG A 261 4.52 -12.84 18.62
C ARG A 261 4.03 -13.57 17.37
N LYS A 262 4.89 -14.31 16.68
CA LYS A 262 4.48 -15.15 15.52
C LYS A 262 3.42 -16.15 15.94
N LYS A 263 3.68 -16.91 17.01
CA LYS A 263 2.75 -17.88 17.57
C LYS A 263 1.41 -17.21 17.92
N PHE A 264 1.46 -16.10 18.65
CA PHE A 264 0.29 -15.34 19.02
C PHE A 264 -0.55 -14.91 17.81
N LEU A 265 0.06 -14.25 16.81
CA LEU A 265 -0.66 -13.76 15.62
C LEU A 265 -1.35 -14.91 14.87
N ILE A 266 -0.63 -16.02 14.64
CA ILE A 266 -1.14 -17.19 13.92
C ILE A 266 -2.36 -17.79 14.63
N GLU A 267 -2.27 -17.98 15.95
CA GLU A 267 -3.39 -18.49 16.77
C GLU A 267 -4.56 -17.51 16.82
N ARG A 268 -4.29 -16.21 16.68
CA ARG A 268 -5.27 -15.15 16.88
C ARG A 268 -6.01 -14.73 15.61
N PHE A 269 -5.45 -14.94 14.42
CA PHE A 269 -6.13 -14.61 13.16
C PHE A 269 -7.51 -15.27 13.01
N PRO A 270 -7.70 -16.58 13.28
CA PRO A 270 -9.01 -17.23 13.11
C PRO A 270 -10.10 -16.60 13.98
N TYR A 271 -9.76 -16.19 15.20
CA TYR A 271 -10.68 -15.49 16.10
C TYR A 271 -11.17 -14.18 15.49
N TRP A 272 -10.24 -13.32 15.03
CA TRP A 272 -10.59 -12.03 14.45
C TRP A 272 -11.29 -12.14 13.11
N ASP A 273 -10.90 -13.11 12.28
CA ASP A 273 -11.55 -13.36 11.01
C ASP A 273 -13.00 -13.79 11.22
N LYS A 274 -13.26 -14.69 12.19
CA LYS A 274 -14.62 -15.09 12.59
C LYS A 274 -15.41 -13.90 13.14
N TRP A 275 -14.80 -13.10 14.02
CA TRP A 275 -15.46 -11.93 14.60
C TRP A 275 -15.84 -10.88 13.53
N ALA A 276 -14.94 -10.58 12.60
CA ALA A 276 -15.18 -9.60 11.54
C ALA A 276 -16.25 -10.07 10.53
N ARG A 277 -16.30 -11.36 10.19
CA ARG A 277 -17.35 -11.93 9.32
C ARG A 277 -18.76 -11.82 9.92
N ASN A 278 -18.88 -11.93 11.25
CA ASN A 278 -20.17 -11.89 11.95
C ASN A 278 -20.80 -10.48 12.03
N GLY A 279 -20.32 -9.52 11.24
CA GLY A 279 -20.91 -8.18 11.16
C GLY A 279 -20.74 -7.39 12.45
N ALA A 280 -19.48 -7.09 12.81
CA ALA A 280 -19.11 -6.32 14.00
C ALA A 280 -19.93 -5.02 14.18
N ARG A 281 -20.99 -5.08 14.99
CA ARG A 281 -21.87 -3.95 15.36
C ARG A 281 -21.63 -3.49 16.80
N TYR A 282 -20.37 -3.20 17.17
CA TYR A 282 -20.03 -2.74 18.52
C TYR A 282 -19.32 -1.38 18.52
N ARG A 283 -19.49 -0.59 19.60
CA ARG A 283 -18.69 0.60 19.90
C ARG A 283 -17.36 0.17 20.49
N PHE A 284 -16.31 0.08 19.67
CA PHE A 284 -14.97 -0.28 20.14
C PHE A 284 -14.18 0.92 20.63
N SER A 285 -13.28 0.72 21.59
CA SER A 285 -12.34 1.75 22.02
C SER A 285 -11.21 1.88 20.98
N PRO A 286 -10.74 3.10 20.67
CA PRO A 286 -9.53 3.30 19.88
C PRO A 286 -8.26 2.66 20.49
N ARG A 287 -8.30 2.26 21.77
CA ARG A 287 -7.18 1.64 22.48
C ARG A 287 -7.23 0.11 22.48
N ASP A 288 -8.27 -0.50 21.92
CA ASP A 288 -8.42 -1.96 21.90
C ASP A 288 -7.56 -2.55 20.77
N GLU A 289 -6.26 -2.66 21.03
CA GLU A 289 -5.29 -3.26 20.12
C GLU A 289 -4.40 -4.23 20.90
N GLU A 290 -4.09 -5.38 20.29
CA GLU A 290 -3.18 -6.41 20.82
C GLU A 290 -2.00 -6.67 19.89
#